data_AF-A0AAU2E4E7-F1
#
_entry.id   AF-A0AAU2E4E7-F1
#
_cell.length_a   1.000
_cell.length_b   1.000
_cell.length_c   1.000
_cell.angle_alpha   90.00
_cell.angle_beta   90.00
_cell.angle_gamma   90.00
#
_symmetry.space_group_name_H-M   'P 1'
#
loop_
_entity.id
_entity.type
_entity.pdbx_description
1 polymer ?
#
loop_
_entity_poly.entity_id
_entity_poly.type
_entity_poly.pdbx_seq_one_letter_code
_entity_poly.pdbx_strand_id
1 'polypeptide(L)'
;MTLPPAVVKCMGRTYGTAPAQGAVAVTDITDITCPVPLGDALPDGTGAWEVRSVGGRDLAPARDLLHAVSLLRGFHWPSHHLR
;
A
#
# COMPACT_ATOMS: atom_id res chain seq x y z
N MET A 1 -12.00 -1.79 -13.49
CA MET A 1 -11.54 -0.38 -13.52
C MET A 1 -10.08 -0.37 -13.12
N THR A 2 -9.21 0.18 -13.96
CA THR A 2 -7.78 0.33 -13.63
C THR A 2 -7.58 1.73 -13.06
N LEU A 3 -7.14 1.86 -11.82
CA LEU A 3 -6.87 3.17 -11.23
C LEU A 3 -5.63 3.78 -11.89
N PRO A 4 -5.66 5.05 -12.32
CA PRO A 4 -4.47 5.70 -12.87
C PRO A 4 -3.36 5.77 -11.81
N PRO A 5 -2.09 5.86 -12.23
CA PRO A 5 -1.01 6.15 -11.30
C PRO A 5 -1.32 7.39 -10.47
N ALA A 6 -1.07 7.33 -9.17
CA ALA A 6 -1.36 8.42 -8.26
C ALA A 6 -0.28 8.53 -7.18
N VAL A 7 -0.22 9.71 -6.56
CA VAL A 7 0.61 9.97 -5.40
C VAL A 7 -0.31 10.17 -4.20
N VAL A 8 -0.12 9.33 -3.18
CA VAL A 8 -0.87 9.39 -1.91
C VAL A 8 0.07 9.90 -0.83
N LYS A 9 -0.35 10.93 -0.08
CA LYS A 9 0.34 11.36 1.14
C LYS A 9 -0.36 10.79 2.35
N CYS A 10 0.37 10.09 3.21
CA CYS A 10 -0.17 9.50 4.43
C CYS A 10 0.89 9.51 5.54
N MET A 11 0.53 9.99 6.74
CA MET A 11 1.40 9.97 7.93
C MET A 11 2.82 10.53 7.70
N GLY A 12 2.94 11.66 6.99
CA GLY A 12 4.22 12.32 6.73
C GLY A 12 5.07 11.66 5.63
N ARG A 13 4.53 10.68 4.92
CA ARG A 13 5.20 9.96 3.83
C ARG A 13 4.47 10.11 2.51
N THR A 14 5.21 9.87 1.43
CA THR A 14 4.71 9.93 0.05
C THR A 14 4.75 8.54 -0.56
N TYR A 15 3.61 8.08 -1.09
CA TYR A 15 3.47 6.76 -1.70
C TYR A 15 3.06 6.92 -3.16
N GLY A 16 3.72 6.17 -4.03
CA GLY A 16 3.30 5.97 -5.41
C GLY A 16 2.36 4.78 -5.48
N THR A 17 1.27 4.94 -6.22
CA THR A 17 0.37 3.84 -6.56
C THR A 17 0.34 3.68 -8.06
N ALA A 18 0.43 2.44 -8.54
CA ALA A 18 0.42 2.14 -9.97
C ALA A 18 -0.48 0.94 -10.28
N PRO A 19 -1.11 0.88 -11.46
CA PRO A 19 -1.75 -0.33 -11.95
C PRO A 19 -0.80 -1.53 -11.94
N ALA A 20 -1.26 -2.67 -11.44
CA ALA A 20 -0.56 -3.95 -11.57
C ALA A 20 -1.59 -5.06 -11.78
N GLN A 21 -1.70 -5.66 -12.98
CA GLN A 21 -2.54 -6.84 -13.31
C GLN A 21 -3.72 -7.13 -12.34
N GLY A 22 -4.78 -6.30 -12.36
CA GLY A 22 -5.98 -6.48 -11.52
C GLY A 22 -5.88 -5.93 -10.09
N ALA A 23 -4.77 -5.29 -9.74
CA ALA A 23 -4.40 -4.73 -8.45
C ALA A 23 -3.83 -3.32 -8.60
N VAL A 24 -3.53 -2.71 -7.45
CA VAL A 24 -2.78 -1.47 -7.30
C VAL A 24 -1.51 -1.77 -6.52
N ALA A 25 -0.36 -1.66 -7.18
CA ALA A 25 0.93 -1.73 -6.51
C ALA A 25 1.18 -0.44 -5.72
N VAL A 26 1.70 -0.58 -4.50
CA VAL A 26 2.01 0.52 -3.58
C VAL A 26 3.50 0.50 -3.27
N THR A 27 4.12 1.65 -3.49
CA THR A 27 5.55 1.88 -3.25
C THR A 27 5.72 3.11 -2.37
N ASP A 28 6.51 3.02 -1.30
CA ASP A 28 6.98 4.20 -0.60
C ASP A 28 8.02 4.92 -1.45
N ILE A 29 7.74 6.17 -1.80
CA ILE A 29 8.60 7.04 -2.61
C ILE A 29 8.99 8.30 -1.84
N THR A 30 8.97 8.22 -0.50
CA THR A 30 9.38 9.34 0.36
C THR A 30 10.82 9.74 0.06
N ASP A 31 11.71 8.76 -0.11
CA ASP A 31 12.98 8.93 -0.81
C ASP A 31 12.83 8.43 -2.24
N ILE A 32 12.74 9.36 -3.20
CA ILE A 32 12.55 9.03 -4.61
C ILE A 32 13.77 8.31 -5.22
N THR A 33 14.94 8.42 -4.60
CA THR A 33 16.17 7.76 -5.07
C THR A 33 16.24 6.31 -4.59
N CYS A 34 15.51 5.98 -3.53
CA CYS A 34 15.42 4.64 -2.96
C CYS A 34 13.95 4.21 -2.74
N PRO A 35 13.17 3.99 -3.81
CA PRO A 35 11.78 3.53 -3.67
C PRO A 35 11.68 2.16 -2.96
N VAL A 36 10.73 2.02 -2.04
CA VAL A 36 10.52 0.78 -1.28
C VAL A 36 9.16 0.17 -1.63
N PRO A 37 9.11 -0.98 -2.33
CA PRO A 37 7.86 -1.70 -2.59
C PRO A 37 7.23 -2.18 -1.28
N LEU A 38 5.94 -1.91 -1.08
CA LEU A 38 5.23 -2.32 0.14
C LEU A 38 4.31 -3.51 -0.09
N GLY A 39 3.68 -3.58 -1.27
CA GLY A 39 2.74 -4.63 -1.64
C GLY A 39 1.65 -4.13 -2.59
N ASP A 40 0.56 -4.87 -2.66
CA ASP A 40 -0.54 -4.66 -3.59
C ASP A 40 -1.89 -4.57 -2.87
N ALA A 41 -2.82 -3.82 -3.45
CA ALA A 41 -4.22 -3.77 -3.04
C ALA A 41 -5.11 -4.21 -4.21
N LEU A 42 -5.94 -5.22 -4.00
CA LEU A 42 -6.86 -5.78 -4.99
C LEU A 42 -8.29 -5.41 -4.62
N PRO A 43 -9.08 -4.78 -5.51
CA PRO A 43 -10.49 -4.56 -5.26
C PRO A 43 -11.23 -5.91 -5.26
N ASP A 44 -11.97 -6.21 -4.19
CA ASP A 44 -12.63 -7.51 -3.99
C ASP A 44 -14.02 -7.61 -4.65
N GLY A 45 -14.48 -6.52 -5.29
CA GLY A 45 -15.79 -6.44 -5.93
C GLY A 45 -16.97 -6.13 -4.99
N THR A 46 -16.75 -6.13 -3.67
CA THR A 46 -17.75 -5.77 -2.65
C THR A 46 -17.65 -4.31 -2.19
N GLY A 47 -16.65 -3.59 -2.70
CA GLY A 47 -16.32 -2.23 -2.29
C GLY A 47 -15.19 -2.17 -1.26
N ALA A 48 -14.60 -3.30 -0.89
CA ALA A 48 -13.39 -3.38 -0.09
C ALA A 48 -12.19 -3.81 -0.95
N TRP A 49 -11.04 -3.84 -0.31
CA TRP A 49 -9.74 -4.13 -0.91
C TRP A 49 -9.07 -5.23 -0.11
N GLU A 50 -8.70 -6.31 -0.78
CA GLU A 50 -7.75 -7.28 -0.28
C GLU A 50 -6.35 -6.67 -0.35
N VAL A 51 -5.60 -6.72 0.75
CA VAL A 51 -4.28 -6.09 0.84
C VAL A 51 -3.24 -7.15 1.07
N ARG A 52 -2.21 -7.20 0.22
CA ARG A 52 -1.12 -8.15 0.31
C ARG A 52 0.21 -7.43 0.38
N SER A 53 1.03 -7.77 1.38
CA SER A 53 2.39 -7.24 1.49
C SER A 53 3.33 -7.82 0.42
N VAL A 54 4.47 -7.17 0.19
CA VAL A 54 5.55 -7.67 -0.70
C VAL A 54 6.05 -9.07 -0.30
N GLY A 55 5.91 -9.45 0.98
CA GLY A 55 6.23 -10.80 1.47
C GLY A 55 5.14 -11.85 1.21
N GLY A 56 4.08 -11.51 0.48
CA GLY A 56 2.95 -12.40 0.17
C GLY A 56 1.97 -12.60 1.34
N ARG A 57 2.13 -11.85 2.44
CA ARG A 57 1.21 -11.93 3.58
C ARG A 57 -0.04 -11.10 3.33
N ASP A 58 -1.20 -11.73 3.43
CA ASP A 58 -2.48 -11.05 3.41
C ASP A 58 -2.69 -10.26 4.72
N LEU A 59 -3.16 -9.02 4.59
CA LEU A 59 -3.48 -8.11 5.67
C LEU A 59 -4.99 -7.98 5.82
N ALA A 60 -5.43 -7.20 6.81
CA ALA A 60 -6.84 -6.89 6.98
C ALA A 60 -7.43 -6.26 5.70
N PRO A 61 -8.73 -6.46 5.41
CA PRO A 61 -9.39 -5.78 4.31
C PRO A 61 -9.35 -4.26 4.52
N ALA A 62 -9.05 -3.53 3.44
CA ALA A 62 -9.12 -2.09 3.43
C ALA A 62 -10.45 -1.62 2.81
N ARG A 63 -10.99 -0.53 3.34
CA ARG A 63 -12.25 0.07 2.83
C ARG A 63 -12.01 1.02 1.65
N ASP A 64 -10.78 1.50 1.53
CA ASP A 64 -10.34 2.48 0.55
C ASP A 64 -8.82 2.38 0.37
N LEU A 65 -8.28 3.04 -0.67
CA LEU A 65 -6.86 3.00 -0.99
C LEU A 65 -5.97 3.61 0.11
N LEU A 66 -6.44 4.65 0.81
CA LEU A 66 -5.68 5.27 1.90
C LEU A 66 -5.55 4.33 3.09
N HIS A 67 -6.60 3.58 3.41
CA HIS A 67 -6.60 2.53 4.41
C HIS A 67 -5.64 1.39 3.99
N ALA A 68 -5.66 0.98 2.72
CA ALA A 68 -4.71 -0.03 2.21
C ALA A 68 -3.25 0.41 2.35
N VAL A 69 -2.93 1.65 1.96
CA VAL A 69 -1.60 2.26 2.15
C VAL A 69 -1.22 2.28 3.63
N SER A 70 -2.16 2.60 4.52
CA SER A 70 -1.93 2.64 5.96
C SER A 70 -1.62 1.26 6.55
N LEU A 71 -2.30 0.21 6.08
CA LEU A 71 -2.04 -1.18 6.48
C LEU A 71 -0.67 -1.69 5.99
N LEU A 72 -0.37 -1.48 4.71
CA LEU A 72 0.94 -1.83 4.12
C LEU A 72 2.07 -1.10 4.85
N ARG A 73 1.87 0.19 5.15
CA ARG A 73 2.82 0.95 5.96
C ARG A 73 2.95 0.38 7.38
N GLY A 74 1.85 0.08 8.06
CA GLY A 74 1.90 -0.52 9.40
C GLY A 74 2.69 -1.82 9.43
N PHE A 75 2.58 -2.62 8.37
CA PHE A 75 3.28 -3.90 8.25
C PHE A 75 4.78 -3.75 7.92
N HIS A 76 5.16 -2.82 7.05
CA HIS A 76 6.58 -2.64 6.66
C HIS A 76 7.44 -1.95 7.74
N TRP A 77 6.82 -1.18 8.63
CA TRP A 77 7.54 -0.45 9.66
C TRP A 77 7.96 -1.43 10.76
N PRO A 78 9.25 -1.48 11.17
CA PRO A 78 9.62 -2.30 12.29
C PRO A 78 8.89 -1.75 13.51
N SER A 79 8.27 -2.63 14.31
CA SER A 79 7.87 -2.29 15.67
C SER A 79 9.12 -1.79 16.39
N HIS A 80 9.38 -0.49 16.35
CA HIS A 80 10.27 0.16 17.30
C HIS A 80 9.56 0.03 18.64
N HIS A 81 9.75 -1.14 19.27
CA HIS A 81 9.68 -1.23 20.71
C HIS A 81 10.63 -0.17 21.21
N LEU A 82 10.03 0.87 21.80
CA LEU A 82 10.69 1.80 22.70
C LEU A 82 11.68 1.00 23.54
N ARG A 83 12.97 1.28 23.35
CA ARG A 83 14.04 0.91 24.27
C ARG A 83 14.63 2.20 24.82
#